data_AF-A0A1W2A2V5-F1
#
_entry.id   AF-A0A1W2A2V5-F1
#
_cell.length_a   1.000
_cell.length_b   1.000
_cell.length_c   1.000
_cell.angle_alpha   90.00
_cell.angle_beta   90.00
_cell.angle_gamma   90.00
#
_symmetry.space_group_name_H-M   'P 1'
#
loop_
_entity.id
_entity.type
_entity.pdbx_description
1 polymer ?
#
loop_
_entity_poly.entity_id
_entity_poly.type
_entity_poly.pdbx_seq_one_letter_code
_entity_poly.pdbx_strand_id
1 'polypeptide(L)' 'MDEVIYYLIKERRLGKKDGGRYYLYTDGTWVPDSKNVILDRLMGYDPYDNSPYGFGSLSIMDEIEEIPENLAKQIMNR' A
#
# COMPACT_ATOMS: atom_id res chain seq x y z
N MET A 1 -6.57 12.59 16.37
CA MET A 1 -6.95 12.20 15.00
C MET A 1 -5.81 11.35 14.50
N ASP A 2 -6.07 10.12 14.07
CA ASP A 2 -5.04 9.34 13.38
C ASP A 2 -4.68 10.05 12.07
N GLU A 3 -3.39 10.18 11.82
CA GLU A 3 -2.88 10.78 10.59
C GLU A 3 -3.18 9.85 9.41
N VAL A 4 -3.65 10.43 8.30
CA VAL A 4 -3.87 9.70 7.05
C VAL A 4 -2.54 9.58 6.32
N ILE A 5 -2.09 8.35 6.11
CA ILE A 5 -0.84 8.05 5.40
C ILE A 5 -1.20 7.55 4.00
N TYR A 6 -0.50 8.04 2.98
CA TYR A 6 -0.70 7.63 1.59
C TYR A 6 0.46 6.79 1.11
N TYR A 7 0.16 5.80 0.28
CA TYR A 7 1.15 4.88 -0.28
C TYR A 7 1.04 4.83 -1.80
N LEU A 8 2.17 4.82 -2.50
CA LEU A 8 2.24 4.41 -3.89
C LEU A 8 2.75 2.99 -3.96
N ILE A 9 1.95 2.11 -4.55
CA ILE A 9 2.30 0.71 -4.80
C ILE A 9 2.69 0.59 -6.27
N LYS A 10 3.70 -0.23 -6.55
CA LYS A 10 4.18 -0.56 -7.90
C LYS A 10 3.01 -0.81 -8.85
N GLU A 11 3.16 -0.36 -10.09
CA GLU A 11 2.08 -0.24 -11.09
C GLU A 11 1.09 0.93 -10.87
N ARG A 12 1.48 1.95 -10.10
CA ARG A 12 0.71 3.19 -9.85
C ARG A 12 -0.61 2.98 -9.10
N ARG A 13 -0.71 1.91 -8.31
CA ARG A 13 -1.87 1.71 -7.44
C ARG A 13 -1.71 2.59 -6.21
N LEU A 14 -2.68 3.46 -5.97
CA LEU A 14 -2.67 4.37 -4.83
C LEU A 14 -3.34 3.69 -3.63
N GLY A 15 -2.70 3.77 -2.47
CA GLY A 15 -3.19 3.26 -1.20
C GLY A 15 -3.27 4.35 -0.13
N LYS A 16 -4.05 4.12 0.92
CA LYS A 16 -3.98 4.91 2.14
C LYS A 16 -4.20 4.07 3.39
N LYS A 17 -3.70 4.56 4.53
CA LYS A 17 -4.08 4.15 5.87
C LYS A 17 -4.87 5.28 6.53
N ASP A 18 -6.05 4.96 7.02
CA ASP A 18 -6.99 5.92 7.62
C ASP A 18 -7.67 5.25 8.82
N GLY A 19 -7.46 5.77 10.03
CA GLY A 19 -7.99 5.19 11.27
C GLY A 19 -7.57 3.72 11.49
N GLY A 20 -6.33 3.36 11.14
CA GLY A 20 -5.79 2.00 11.28
C GLY A 20 -6.26 1.00 10.22
N ARG A 21 -7.06 1.43 9.23
CA ARG A 21 -7.53 0.59 8.12
C ARG A 21 -6.85 0.97 6.83
N TYR A 22 -6.59 -0.04 6.00
CA TYR A 22 -5.98 0.11 4.69
C TYR A 22 -7.04 0.16 3.58
N TYR A 23 -6.83 1.05 2.62
CA TYR A 23 -7.72 1.24 1.47
C TYR A 23 -6.90 1.37 0.19
N LEU A 24 -7.45 0.87 -0.91
CA LEU A 24 -6.92 1.03 -2.26
C LEU A 24 -7.81 1.99 -3.05
N TYR A 25 -7.20 2.84 -3.84
CA TYR A 25 -7.90 3.70 -4.78
C TYR A 25 -8.16 2.92 -6.06
N THR A 26 -9.42 2.77 -6.45
CA THR A 26 -9.85 2.03 -7.64
C THR A 26 -11.06 2.72 -8.24
N ASP A 27 -11.02 2.97 -9.55
CA ASP A 27 -12.10 3.60 -10.31
C ASP A 27 -12.66 4.88 -9.66
N GLY A 28 -11.77 5.73 -9.14
CA GLY A 28 -12.13 7.00 -8.51
C GLY A 28 -12.65 6.90 -7.07
N THR A 29 -12.61 5.71 -6.45
CA THR A 29 -13.15 5.48 -5.10
C THR A 29 -12.17 4.75 -4.19
N TRP A 30 -12.31 4.93 -2.89
CA TRP A 30 -11.55 4.21 -1.87
C TRP A 30 -12.26 2.92 -1.49
N VAL A 31 -11.63 1.79 -1.75
CA VAL A 31 -12.13 0.44 -1.43
C VAL A 31 -11.28 -0.16 -0.32
N PRO A 32 -11.86 -0.81 0.71
CA PRO A 32 -11.09 -1.50 1.74
C PRO A 32 -10.12 -2.52 1.15
N ASP A 33 -8.87 -2.51 1.63
CA ASP A 33 -7.84 -3.48 1.23
C ASP A 33 -8.06 -4.84 1.90
N SER A 34 -9.09 -5.55 1.44
CA SER A 34 -9.49 -6.87 1.96
C SER A 34 -8.47 -7.98 1.69
N LYS A 35 -7.51 -7.74 0.80
CA LYS A 35 -6.45 -8.70 0.45
C LYS A 35 -5.11 -8.37 1.11
N ASN A 36 -5.06 -7.40 2.02
CA ASN A 36 -3.85 -6.95 2.70
C ASN A 36 -2.72 -6.54 1.75
N VAL A 37 -3.04 -6.06 0.54
CA VAL A 37 -2.04 -5.68 -0.47
C VAL A 37 -1.02 -4.71 0.12
N ILE A 38 -1.45 -3.68 0.84
CA ILE A 38 -0.57 -2.68 1.45
C ILE A 38 0.28 -3.31 2.55
N LEU A 39 -0.35 -4.02 3.48
CA LEU A 39 0.34 -4.60 4.64
C LEU A 39 1.37 -5.66 4.20
N ASP A 40 1.03 -6.48 3.21
CA ASP A 40 1.91 -7.49 2.64
C ASP A 40 3.19 -6.84 2.06
N ARG A 41 3.06 -5.73 1.32
CA ARG A 41 4.26 -5.02 0.83
C ARG A 41 5.08 -4.44 1.97
N LEU A 42 4.43 -3.76 2.93
CA LEU A 42 5.12 -3.15 4.08
C LEU A 42 5.90 -4.18 4.91
N MET A 43 5.38 -5.41 5.01
CA MET A 43 6.03 -6.51 5.74
C MET A 43 6.98 -7.33 4.86
N GLY A 44 7.07 -7.04 3.57
CA GLY A 44 7.86 -7.82 2.62
C GLY A 44 7.38 -9.26 2.49
N TYR A 45 6.06 -9.47 2.53
CA TYR A 45 5.44 -10.79 2.42
C TYR A 45 5.50 -11.29 0.97
N ASP A 46 6.15 -12.44 0.77
CA ASP A 46 6.18 -13.13 -0.51
C ASP A 46 5.55 -14.54 -0.36
N PRO A 47 4.39 -14.81 -0.97
CA PRO A 47 3.75 -16.12 -0.89
C PRO A 47 4.53 -17.24 -1.60
N TYR A 48 5.54 -16.89 -2.40
CA TYR A 48 6.41 -17.84 -3.09
C TYR A 48 7.79 -18.00 -2.42
N ASP A 49 8.08 -17.22 -1.37
CA ASP A 49 9.29 -17.40 -0.58
C ASP A 49 9.18 -18.65 0.30
N ASN A 50 10.19 -19.52 0.22
CA ASN A 50 10.27 -20.75 1.00
C ASN A 50 10.97 -20.54 2.36
N SER A 51 11.29 -19.30 2.74
CA SER A 51 11.82 -18.99 4.06
C SER A 51 10.80 -19.33 5.15
N PRO A 52 11.23 -19.67 6.39
CA PRO A 52 10.32 -20.09 7.46
C PRO A 52 9.24 -19.07 7.84
N TYR A 53 9.44 -17.80 7.47
CA TYR A 53 8.59 -16.70 7.84
C TYR A 53 7.86 -16.09 6.64
N GLY A 54 8.37 -16.21 5.40
CA GLY A 54 7.76 -15.63 4.21
C GLY A 54 7.65 -14.09 4.23
N PHE A 55 8.29 -13.41 5.19
CA PHE A 55 8.32 -11.96 5.38
C PHE A 55 9.75 -11.43 5.35
N GLY A 56 9.92 -10.12 5.11
CA GLY A 56 11.22 -9.47 5.10
C GLY A 56 11.90 -9.42 3.72
N SER A 57 11.17 -9.74 2.65
CA SER A 57 11.69 -9.57 1.30
C SER A 57 11.84 -8.09 0.95
N LEU A 58 13.09 -7.61 0.85
CA LEU A 58 13.39 -6.23 0.46
C LEU A 58 12.82 -5.89 -0.92
N SER A 59 12.83 -6.86 -1.84
CA SER A 59 12.27 -6.66 -3.19
C SER A 59 10.76 -6.42 -3.19
N ILE A 60 10.04 -6.99 -2.22
CA ILE A 60 8.60 -6.74 -2.04
C ILE A 60 8.35 -5.42 -1.30
N MET A 61 9.20 -5.09 -0.30
CA MET A 61 9.13 -3.81 0.40
C MET A 61 9.40 -2.63 -0.54
N ASP A 62 10.32 -2.78 -1.49
CA ASP A 62 10.61 -1.78 -2.52
C ASP A 62 9.43 -1.54 -3.49
N GLU A 63 8.38 -2.39 -3.46
CA GLU A 63 7.18 -2.18 -4.26
C GLU A 63 6.20 -1.19 -3.64
N ILE A 64 6.43 -0.72 -2.41
CA ILE A 64 5.59 0.27 -1.75
C ILE A 64 6.42 1.42 -1.20
N GLU A 65 5.97 2.63 -1.45
CA GLU A 65 6.54 3.84 -0.87
C GLU A 65 5.45 4.67 -0.20
N GLU A 66 5.78 5.29 0.93
CA GLU A 66 4.95 6.34 1.50
C GLU A 66 5.11 7.61 0.68
N ILE A 67 3.99 8.24 0.33
CA ILE A 67 3.98 9.47 -0.46
C ILE A 67 3.27 10.60 0.28
N PRO A 68 3.64 11.87 0.02
CA PRO A 68 2.94 12.99 0.62
C PRO A 68 1.54 13.15 0.03
N GLU A 69 0.61 13.68 0.83
CA GLU A 69 -0.80 13.84 0.46
C GLU A 69 -0.99 14.65 -0.84
N ASN A 70 -0.18 15.67 -1.09
CA ASN A 70 -0.25 16.47 -2.31
C ASN A 70 0.03 15.63 -3.56
N LEU A 71 0.97 14.68 -3.50
CA LEU A 71 1.26 13.75 -4.60
C LEU A 71 0.11 12.77 -4.79
N ALA A 72 -0.44 12.22 -3.70
CA ALA A 72 -1.62 11.36 -3.75
C ALA A 72 -2.80 12.07 -4.45
N LYS A 73 -3.09 13.32 -4.07
CA LYS A 73 -4.14 14.14 -4.70
C LYS A 73 -3.88 14.39 -6.19
N GLN A 74 -2.63 14.59 -6.61
CA GLN A 74 -2.31 14.73 -8.04
C GLN A 74 -2.58 13.44 -8.82
N ILE A 75 -2.30 12.28 -8.22
CA ILE A 75 -2.57 10.97 -8.84
C ILE A 75 -4.08 10.72 -8.95
N MET A 76 -4.87 11.10 -7.95
CA MET A 76 -6.34 10.92 -7.97
C MET A 76 -7.06 11.76 -9.02
N ASN A 77 -6.48 12.90 -9.39
CA ASN A 77 -7.08 13.87 -10.33
C ASN A 77 -6.59 13.70 -11.79
N ARG A 78 -5.83 12.65 -12.07
CA ARG A 78 -5.41 12.28 -13.44
C ARG A 78 -6.42 11.34 -14.08
#